data_AF-A0AA86PXE0-F1
#
_entry.id   AF-A0AA86PXE0-F1
#
_cell.length_a   1.000
_cell.length_b   1.000
_cell.length_c   1.000
_cell.angle_alpha   90.00
_cell.angle_beta   90.00
_cell.angle_gamma   90.00
#
_symmetry.space_group_name_H-M   'P 1'
#
loop_
_entity.id
_entity.type
_entity.pdbx_description
1 polymer ?
#
loop_
_entity_poly.entity_id
_entity_poly.type
_entity_poly.pdbx_seq_one_letter_code
_entity_poly.pdbx_strand_id
1 'polypeptide(L)'
;MKLVQVQKIEKLQNTLVVLKAARIIQCAVILYLAIVHLVIAKIYLVSKLEFYGQLQYAYFTAIKAILCVIFTFVQTSVVKRNKRVQVIYAVVIINTIFVIALIADLAYFLRQFVDVNYGPLTVINGNQTQIHWYTSQKTQSVVSLDNKVFMSNTRTHFHNVLVNETNFNFKVNGFSENSFNYSLPAVTSKFIVMTDIHGNGKYLNNMTQDYDFALLCGDYSSGGMAHEFSRSFKQMHKKPVIMAVGNHDALGDIDKLVTRQTNFYQKIGQNGYYFIYVLNTDLFHHSRVNESRVDEAIQFLQYNLHLSQNDENIFIVSHQAVYSTGNFGSVQYFTNAMEKFLNEHEHDRIRAVFSGHDHLFSAFKRNNVYYFVNGAGGGPVNKVGHQGDRSWEEDELSGPQPVTSSRTIGYDSHLNSYTKYTRTEVKFAPGKIVYVVRDLETNKVLNTFQQTTE
;
A
#
# COMPACT_ATOMS: atom_id res chain seq x y z
N MET A 1 -40.69 64.94 10.62
CA MET A 1 -39.35 64.70 11.22
C MET A 1 -39.32 63.50 12.18
N LYS A 2 -40.25 63.38 13.14
CA LYS A 2 -40.30 62.23 14.09
C LYS A 2 -40.44 60.84 13.43
N LEU A 3 -41.28 60.69 12.41
CA LEU A 3 -41.50 59.40 11.73
C LEU A 3 -40.23 58.84 11.06
N VAL A 4 -39.44 59.73 10.44
CA VAL A 4 -38.16 59.37 9.78
C VAL A 4 -37.10 58.95 10.80
N GLN A 5 -37.10 59.55 11.99
CA GLN A 5 -36.22 59.13 13.09
C GLN A 5 -36.58 57.74 13.62
N VAL A 6 -37.89 57.44 13.78
CA VAL A 6 -38.37 56.13 14.25
C VAL A 6 -37.97 55.02 13.28
N GLN A 7 -38.21 55.18 11.98
CA GLN A 7 -37.79 54.19 10.97
C GLN A 7 -36.27 53.98 10.92
N LYS A 8 -35.49 55.02 11.19
CA LYS A 8 -34.01 54.94 11.23
C LYS A 8 -33.52 54.17 12.46
N ILE A 9 -34.19 54.35 13.60
CA ILE A 9 -33.89 53.62 14.85
C ILE A 9 -34.24 52.14 14.70
N GLU A 10 -35.41 51.83 14.13
CA GLU A 10 -35.87 50.45 13.93
C GLU A 10 -34.94 49.68 12.97
N LYS A 11 -34.49 50.32 11.89
CA LYS A 11 -33.49 49.76 10.97
C LYS A 11 -32.13 49.51 11.64
N LEU A 12 -31.70 50.39 12.54
CA LEU A 12 -30.47 50.22 13.32
C LEU A 12 -30.60 49.06 14.33
N GLN A 13 -31.73 48.93 15.00
CA GLN A 13 -32.01 47.84 15.93
C GLN A 13 -32.01 46.48 15.21
N ASN A 14 -32.67 46.38 14.06
CA ASN A 14 -32.67 45.16 13.23
C ASN A 14 -31.24 44.80 12.76
N THR A 15 -30.45 45.79 12.35
CA THR A 15 -29.04 45.58 11.98
C THR A 15 -28.21 45.06 13.16
N LEU A 16 -28.45 45.60 14.36
CA LEU A 16 -27.73 45.19 15.58
C LEU A 16 -28.08 43.75 15.98
N VAL A 17 -29.36 43.35 15.86
CA VAL A 17 -29.81 41.97 16.12
C VAL A 17 -29.15 41.00 15.14
N VAL A 18 -29.11 41.33 13.85
CA VAL A 18 -28.43 40.52 12.82
C VAL A 18 -26.93 40.40 13.11
N LEU A 19 -26.27 41.50 13.51
CA LEU A 19 -24.84 41.47 13.87
C LEU A 19 -24.56 40.63 15.13
N LYS A 20 -25.45 40.68 16.13
CA LYS A 20 -25.33 39.84 17.33
C LYS A 20 -25.52 38.36 17.00
N ALA A 21 -26.52 38.03 16.19
CA ALA A 21 -26.76 36.67 15.72
C ALA A 21 -25.55 36.13 14.93
N ALA A 22 -25.00 36.93 14.01
CA ALA A 22 -23.81 36.57 13.24
C ALA A 22 -22.60 36.29 14.14
N ARG A 23 -22.37 37.08 15.20
CA ARG A 23 -21.29 36.84 16.16
C ARG A 23 -21.50 35.55 16.96
N ILE A 24 -22.72 35.28 17.40
CA ILE A 24 -23.04 34.05 18.13
C ILE A 24 -22.77 32.83 17.24
N ILE A 25 -23.22 32.86 15.99
CA ILE A 25 -22.96 31.81 15.00
C ILE A 25 -21.46 31.65 14.77
N GLN A 26 -20.72 32.75 14.63
CA GLN A 26 -19.26 32.71 14.47
C GLN A 26 -18.56 32.06 15.67
N CYS A 27 -18.91 32.45 16.90
CA CYS A 27 -18.36 31.85 18.11
C CYS A 27 -18.69 30.35 18.20
N ALA A 28 -19.90 29.95 17.80
CA ALA A 28 -20.30 28.55 17.76
C ALA A 28 -19.48 27.75 16.73
N VAL A 29 -19.22 28.30 15.54
CA VAL A 29 -18.38 27.67 14.52
C VAL A 29 -16.93 27.52 14.99
N ILE A 30 -16.36 28.57 15.59
CA ILE A 30 -14.99 28.52 16.15
C ILE A 30 -14.90 27.45 17.24
N LEU A 31 -15.85 27.43 18.17
CA LEU A 31 -15.90 26.45 19.24
C LEU A 31 -16.07 25.02 18.71
N TYR A 32 -16.94 24.83 17.72
CA TYR A 32 -17.12 23.55 17.04
C TYR A 32 -15.81 23.08 16.39
N LEU A 33 -15.13 23.94 15.63
CA LEU A 33 -13.85 23.61 15.01
C LEU A 33 -12.78 23.28 16.06
N ALA A 34 -12.73 24.01 17.18
CA ALA A 34 -11.82 23.73 18.28
C ALA A 34 -12.11 22.37 18.95
N ILE A 35 -13.38 22.02 19.17
CA ILE A 35 -13.78 20.72 19.71
C ILE A 35 -13.40 19.60 18.73
N VAL A 36 -13.66 19.77 17.43
CA VAL A 36 -13.24 18.81 16.40
C VAL A 36 -11.72 18.62 16.44
N HIS A 37 -10.93 19.68 16.58
CA HIS A 37 -9.48 19.58 16.73
C HIS A 37 -9.07 18.84 18.01
N LEU A 38 -9.71 19.11 19.15
CA LEU A 38 -9.42 18.41 20.40
C LEU A 38 -9.78 16.93 20.34
N VAL A 39 -10.87 16.57 19.65
CA VAL A 39 -11.26 15.17 19.41
C VAL A 39 -10.25 14.48 18.50
N ILE A 40 -9.84 15.13 17.39
CA ILE A 40 -8.80 14.61 16.50
C ILE A 40 -7.47 14.44 17.25
N ALA A 41 -7.06 15.45 18.04
CA ALA A 41 -5.84 15.40 18.86
C ALA A 41 -5.91 14.31 19.94
N LYS A 42 -7.08 14.04 20.53
CA LYS A 42 -7.27 12.97 21.51
C LYS A 42 -7.23 11.59 20.84
N ILE A 43 -7.86 11.43 19.68
CA ILE A 43 -7.76 10.20 18.87
C ILE A 43 -6.28 9.94 18.54
N TYR A 44 -5.55 11.00 18.16
CA TYR A 44 -4.12 10.98 17.87
C TYR A 44 -3.25 10.62 19.08
N LEU A 45 -3.56 11.14 20.28
CA LEU A 45 -2.82 10.83 21.51
C LEU A 45 -3.01 9.37 21.95
N VAL A 46 -4.17 8.80 21.64
CA VAL A 46 -4.55 7.43 22.03
C VAL A 46 -4.07 6.40 21.00
N SER A 47 -3.93 6.77 19.72
CA SER A 47 -3.57 5.81 18.66
C SER A 47 -2.08 5.43 18.62
N LYS A 48 -1.19 6.13 19.34
CA LYS A 48 0.26 5.84 19.56
C LYS A 48 1.14 5.48 18.34
N LEU A 49 0.60 5.38 17.13
CA LEU A 49 1.29 5.02 15.90
C LEU A 49 0.84 5.98 14.79
N GLU A 50 1.82 6.38 13.96
CA GLU A 50 1.69 7.05 12.64
C GLU A 50 1.66 8.58 12.60
N PHE A 51 2.86 9.15 12.56
CA PHE A 51 3.12 10.56 12.86
C PHE A 51 3.22 11.51 11.65
N TYR A 52 3.28 11.04 10.40
CA TYR A 52 3.68 11.93 9.27
C TYR A 52 2.57 12.29 8.28
N GLY A 53 1.90 11.31 7.66
CA GLY A 53 0.82 11.60 6.70
C GLY A 53 -0.42 12.22 7.35
N GLN A 54 -0.74 11.76 8.57
CA GLN A 54 -1.87 12.26 9.35
C GLN A 54 -1.59 13.64 9.95
N LEU A 55 -0.33 13.94 10.28
CA LEU A 55 0.10 15.25 10.78
C LEU A 55 0.06 16.31 9.68
N GLN A 56 0.42 15.98 8.45
CA GLN A 56 0.23 16.89 7.30
C GLN A 56 -1.25 17.19 7.10
N TYR A 57 -2.14 16.19 7.09
CA TYR A 57 -3.58 16.41 6.95
C TYR A 57 -4.18 17.23 8.12
N ALA A 58 -3.79 16.93 9.36
CA ALA A 58 -4.19 17.69 10.53
C ALA A 58 -3.66 19.14 10.49
N TYR A 59 -2.42 19.34 10.05
CA TYR A 59 -1.80 20.66 9.86
C TYR A 59 -2.51 21.46 8.76
N PHE A 60 -2.81 20.85 7.60
CA PHE A 60 -3.60 21.49 6.55
C PHE A 60 -5.02 21.81 7.01
N THR A 61 -5.65 20.93 7.78
CA THR A 61 -6.98 21.18 8.36
C THR A 61 -6.94 22.32 9.38
N ALA A 62 -5.90 22.40 10.20
CA ALA A 62 -5.68 23.48 11.15
C ALA A 62 -5.44 24.82 10.43
N ILE A 63 -4.60 24.84 9.39
CA ILE A 63 -4.40 26.02 8.55
C ILE A 63 -5.72 26.44 7.90
N LYS A 64 -6.47 25.51 7.29
CA LYS A 64 -7.79 25.80 6.70
C LYS A 64 -8.73 26.41 7.73
N ALA A 65 -8.76 25.89 8.95
CA ALA A 65 -9.58 26.42 10.04
C ALA A 65 -9.13 27.84 10.45
N ILE A 66 -7.83 28.09 10.62
CA ILE A 66 -7.28 29.41 10.94
C ILE A 66 -7.60 30.43 9.83
N LEU A 67 -7.41 30.05 8.56
CA LEU A 67 -7.75 30.89 7.41
C LEU A 67 -9.25 31.21 7.39
N CYS A 68 -10.11 30.25 7.74
CA CYS A 68 -11.54 30.46 7.86
C CYS A 68 -11.88 31.52 8.94
N VAL A 69 -11.19 31.48 10.09
CA VAL A 69 -11.35 32.48 11.15
C VAL A 69 -10.89 33.86 10.70
N ILE A 70 -9.71 33.95 10.07
CA ILE A 70 -9.16 35.22 9.55
C ILE A 70 -10.09 35.81 8.49
N PHE A 71 -10.54 34.98 7.54
CA PHE A 71 -11.45 35.40 6.48
C PHE A 71 -12.76 35.92 7.05
N THR A 72 -13.33 35.23 8.04
CA THR A 72 -14.54 35.70 8.73
C THR A 72 -14.32 37.06 9.42
N PHE A 73 -13.15 37.28 10.04
CA PHE A 73 -12.82 38.55 10.70
C PHE A 73 -12.67 39.71 9.70
N VAL A 74 -12.01 39.46 8.57
CA VAL A 74 -11.86 40.43 7.46
C VAL A 74 -13.24 40.77 6.90
N GLN A 75 -14.07 39.77 6.63
CA GLN A 75 -15.41 39.99 6.11
C GLN A 75 -16.31 40.74 7.09
N THR A 76 -16.23 40.45 8.39
CA THR A 76 -16.94 41.22 9.43
C THR A 76 -16.52 42.68 9.41
N SER A 77 -15.23 42.94 9.16
CA SER A 77 -14.68 44.30 9.05
C SER A 77 -15.15 45.01 7.77
N VAL A 78 -15.25 44.29 6.65
CA VAL A 78 -15.80 44.80 5.37
C VAL A 78 -17.30 45.10 5.50
N VAL A 79 -18.08 44.21 6.09
CA VAL A 79 -19.52 44.40 6.35
C VAL A 79 -19.77 45.59 7.27
N LYS A 80 -18.94 45.79 8.30
CA LYS A 80 -19.01 47.00 9.15
C LYS A 80 -18.79 48.29 8.37
N ARG A 81 -17.90 48.27 7.38
CA ARG A 81 -17.57 49.45 6.54
C ARG A 81 -18.56 49.65 5.39
N ASN A 82 -19.17 48.59 4.88
CA ASN A 82 -19.99 48.61 3.67
C ASN A 82 -21.43 48.19 3.97
N LYS A 83 -22.34 49.16 4.05
CA LYS A 83 -23.77 48.94 4.41
C LYS A 83 -24.60 48.29 3.30
N ARG A 84 -23.98 47.86 2.20
CA ARG A 84 -24.68 47.23 1.08
C ARG A 84 -24.99 45.78 1.41
N VAL A 85 -26.28 45.48 1.54
CA VAL A 85 -26.84 44.15 1.84
C VAL A 85 -26.29 43.05 0.90
N GLN A 86 -26.02 43.37 -0.36
CA GLN A 86 -25.44 42.42 -1.34
C GLN A 86 -24.04 41.90 -0.93
N VAL A 87 -23.20 42.74 -0.32
CA VAL A 87 -21.87 42.33 0.16
C VAL A 87 -22.00 41.37 1.34
N ILE A 88 -22.98 41.60 2.21
CA ILE A 88 -23.29 40.72 3.35
C ILE A 88 -23.74 39.34 2.84
N TYR A 89 -24.64 39.29 1.85
CA TYR A 89 -25.09 38.02 1.26
C TYR A 89 -23.95 37.25 0.61
N ALA A 90 -23.10 37.92 -0.18
CA ALA A 90 -21.94 37.27 -0.80
C ALA A 90 -20.98 36.68 0.24
N VAL A 91 -20.71 37.42 1.33
CA VAL A 91 -19.90 36.97 2.46
C VAL A 91 -20.46 35.71 3.12
N VAL A 92 -21.76 35.68 3.39
CA VAL A 92 -22.43 34.54 4.01
C VAL A 92 -22.35 33.33 3.08
N ILE A 93 -22.67 33.50 1.80
CA ILE A 93 -22.65 32.42 0.80
C ILE A 93 -21.26 31.78 0.71
N ILE A 94 -20.19 32.58 0.62
CA ILE A 94 -18.82 32.06 0.53
C ILE A 94 -18.45 31.25 1.78
N ASN A 95 -18.77 31.75 2.98
CA ASN A 95 -18.50 31.00 4.22
C ASN A 95 -19.29 29.69 4.27
N THR A 96 -20.56 29.71 3.87
CA THR A 96 -21.38 28.49 3.81
C THR A 96 -20.77 27.47 2.86
N ILE A 97 -20.32 27.87 1.67
CA ILE A 97 -19.63 26.97 0.72
C ILE A 97 -18.38 26.37 1.35
N PHE A 98 -17.57 27.17 2.04
CA PHE A 98 -16.34 26.70 2.68
C PHE A 98 -16.60 25.72 3.83
N VAL A 99 -17.60 26.00 4.68
CA VAL A 99 -18.01 25.09 5.76
C VAL A 99 -18.54 23.77 5.19
N ILE A 100 -19.36 23.83 4.13
CA ILE A 100 -19.84 22.61 3.45
C ILE A 100 -18.66 21.81 2.89
N ALA A 101 -17.68 22.47 2.28
CA ALA A 101 -16.47 21.80 1.78
C ALA A 101 -15.68 21.12 2.91
N LEU A 102 -15.51 21.77 4.07
CA LEU A 102 -14.87 21.16 5.24
C LEU A 102 -15.64 19.97 5.81
N ILE A 103 -16.98 20.06 5.89
CA ILE A 103 -17.81 18.95 6.34
C ILE A 103 -17.73 17.79 5.34
N ALA A 104 -17.72 18.08 4.04
CA ALA A 104 -17.56 17.07 3.00
C ALA A 104 -16.19 16.40 3.08
N ASP A 105 -15.10 17.15 3.25
CA ASP A 105 -13.73 16.65 3.46
C ASP A 105 -13.67 15.75 4.70
N LEU A 106 -14.24 16.20 5.84
CA LEU A 106 -14.28 15.42 7.08
C LEU A 106 -15.14 14.16 6.93
N ALA A 107 -16.32 14.26 6.32
CA ALA A 107 -17.18 13.11 6.08
C ALA A 107 -16.50 12.10 5.14
N TYR A 108 -15.80 12.57 4.11
CA TYR A 108 -15.00 11.73 3.22
C TYR A 108 -13.87 11.03 3.97
N PHE A 109 -13.15 11.76 4.84
CA PHE A 109 -12.12 11.21 5.71
C PHE A 109 -12.68 10.16 6.66
N LEU A 110 -13.74 10.49 7.40
CA LEU A 110 -14.41 9.57 8.32
C LEU A 110 -14.94 8.33 7.60
N ARG A 111 -15.44 8.47 6.38
CA ARG A 111 -15.89 7.34 5.54
C ARG A 111 -14.78 6.32 5.29
N GLN A 112 -13.51 6.72 5.24
CA GLN A 112 -12.38 5.78 5.12
C GLN A 112 -12.27 4.83 6.32
N PHE A 113 -12.88 5.18 7.46
CA PHE A 113 -12.89 4.37 8.68
C PHE A 113 -14.18 3.57 8.89
N VAL A 114 -15.23 3.80 8.08
CA VAL A 114 -16.56 3.21 8.30
C VAL A 114 -16.66 1.77 7.77
N ASP A 115 -15.80 1.36 6.84
CA ASP A 115 -15.79 0.00 6.29
C ASP A 115 -14.35 -0.52 6.12
N VAL A 116 -13.71 -0.81 7.25
CA VAL A 116 -12.37 -1.39 7.29
C VAL A 116 -12.38 -2.92 7.20
N ASN A 117 -13.56 -3.53 7.05
CA ASN A 117 -13.67 -4.98 6.90
C ASN A 117 -13.04 -5.41 5.57
N TYR A 118 -12.25 -6.48 5.59
CA TYR A 118 -11.71 -7.08 4.37
C TYR A 118 -11.47 -8.57 4.53
N GLY A 119 -11.28 -9.22 3.38
CA GLY A 119 -11.12 -10.64 3.26
C GLY A 119 -12.38 -11.30 2.70
N PRO A 120 -12.43 -12.63 2.73
CA PRO A 120 -11.32 -13.51 3.10
C PRO A 120 -10.17 -13.43 2.10
N LEU A 121 -8.94 -13.35 2.61
CA LEU A 121 -7.72 -13.50 1.84
C LEU A 121 -7.20 -14.91 2.06
N THR A 122 -7.00 -15.67 0.98
CA THR A 122 -6.39 -17.01 1.06
C THR A 122 -4.89 -16.89 0.82
N VAL A 123 -4.08 -17.24 1.82
CA VAL A 123 -2.62 -17.17 1.76
C VAL A 123 -2.05 -18.59 1.74
N ILE A 124 -1.23 -18.92 0.74
CA ILE A 124 -0.56 -20.23 0.68
C ILE A 124 0.50 -20.27 1.78
N ASN A 125 0.42 -21.19 2.74
CA ASN A 125 1.28 -21.25 3.93
C ASN A 125 1.83 -22.67 4.15
N GLY A 126 2.98 -22.97 3.54
CA GLY A 126 3.57 -24.30 3.55
C GLY A 126 2.65 -25.31 2.85
N ASN A 127 2.27 -26.37 3.57
CA ASN A 127 1.30 -27.38 3.11
C ASN A 127 -0.15 -27.03 3.50
N GLN A 128 -0.37 -25.84 4.06
CA GLN A 128 -1.67 -25.38 4.52
C GLN A 128 -2.11 -24.13 3.74
N THR A 129 -3.40 -23.84 3.82
CA THR A 129 -3.97 -22.57 3.36
C THR A 129 -4.42 -21.77 4.57
N GLN A 130 -3.93 -20.54 4.69
CA GLN A 130 -4.39 -19.61 5.71
C GLN A 130 -5.55 -18.79 5.13
N ILE A 131 -6.73 -18.89 5.72
CA ILE A 131 -7.86 -17.99 5.45
C ILE A 131 -7.75 -16.84 6.45
N HIS A 132 -7.49 -15.65 5.95
CA HIS A 132 -7.35 -14.44 6.74
C HIS A 132 -8.51 -13.47 6.49
N TRP A 133 -9.07 -12.85 7.51
CA TRP A 133 -9.97 -11.70 7.34
C TRP A 133 -9.90 -10.77 8.53
N TYR A 134 -10.41 -9.56 8.33
CA TYR A 134 -10.45 -8.52 9.34
C TYR A 134 -11.86 -7.97 9.52
N THR A 135 -12.23 -7.71 10.77
CA THR A 135 -13.46 -7.02 11.15
C THR A 135 -13.18 -5.77 11.99
N SER A 136 -13.89 -4.68 11.68
CA SER A 136 -13.84 -3.41 12.40
C SER A 136 -14.26 -3.55 13.87
N GLN A 137 -15.13 -4.51 14.17
CA GLN A 137 -15.58 -4.86 15.51
C GLN A 137 -15.04 -6.23 15.91
N LYS A 138 -14.69 -6.40 17.19
CA LYS A 138 -14.25 -7.71 17.68
C LYS A 138 -15.39 -8.72 17.59
N THR A 139 -15.21 -9.74 16.74
CA THR A 139 -16.19 -10.82 16.53
C THR A 139 -15.57 -12.18 16.79
N GLN A 140 -16.38 -13.21 16.98
CA GLN A 140 -15.87 -14.58 16.93
C GLN A 140 -15.47 -14.90 15.48
N SER A 141 -14.38 -15.65 15.32
CA SER A 141 -14.00 -16.17 14.01
C SER A 141 -14.95 -17.31 13.67
N VAL A 142 -15.77 -17.16 12.64
CA VAL A 142 -16.70 -18.21 12.19
C VAL A 142 -16.46 -18.47 10.71
N VAL A 143 -15.94 -19.66 10.40
CA VAL A 143 -15.76 -20.15 9.03
C VAL A 143 -16.49 -21.46 8.85
N SER A 144 -17.17 -21.64 7.72
CA SER A 144 -17.69 -22.94 7.30
C SER A 144 -16.79 -23.51 6.22
N LEU A 145 -16.26 -24.72 6.36
CA LEU A 145 -15.48 -25.44 5.34
C LEU A 145 -16.27 -26.68 4.92
N ASP A 146 -16.69 -26.78 3.66
CA ASP A 146 -17.45 -27.92 3.11
C ASP A 146 -18.58 -28.42 4.04
N ASN A 147 -19.39 -27.47 4.55
CA ASN A 147 -20.52 -27.65 5.48
C ASN A 147 -20.17 -27.93 6.95
N LYS A 148 -18.88 -27.94 7.34
CA LYS A 148 -18.46 -27.98 8.75
C LYS A 148 -18.18 -26.58 9.26
N VAL A 149 -18.79 -26.19 10.40
CA VAL A 149 -18.61 -24.87 11.00
C VAL A 149 -17.50 -24.92 12.05
N PHE A 150 -16.52 -24.03 11.92
CA PHE A 150 -15.45 -23.79 12.87
C PHE A 150 -15.65 -22.42 13.52
N MET A 151 -15.59 -22.38 14.85
CA MET A 151 -15.83 -21.17 15.63
C MET A 151 -14.75 -20.97 16.69
N SER A 152 -14.22 -19.74 16.81
CA SER A 152 -13.32 -19.39 17.92
C SER A 152 -14.09 -18.92 19.15
N ASN A 153 -13.61 -19.31 20.34
CA ASN A 153 -14.15 -18.80 21.62
C ASN A 153 -13.74 -17.34 21.89
N THR A 154 -12.65 -16.87 21.28
CA THR A 154 -12.13 -15.50 21.44
C THR A 154 -12.74 -14.56 20.41
N ARG A 155 -12.97 -13.30 20.80
CA ARG A 155 -13.36 -12.22 19.90
C ARG A 155 -12.15 -11.38 19.50
N THR A 156 -11.86 -11.28 18.21
CA THR A 156 -10.69 -10.58 17.66
C THR A 156 -11.09 -9.69 16.49
N HIS A 157 -10.21 -8.77 16.10
CA HIS A 157 -10.34 -8.04 14.82
C HIS A 157 -9.68 -8.80 13.68
N PHE A 158 -8.55 -9.46 13.95
CA PHE A 158 -7.82 -10.29 13.00
C PHE A 158 -8.24 -11.74 13.19
N HIS A 159 -8.63 -12.36 12.10
CA HIS A 159 -9.09 -13.72 12.07
C HIS A 159 -8.22 -14.54 11.13
N ASN A 160 -7.79 -15.70 11.59
CA ASN A 160 -6.95 -16.60 10.83
C ASN A 160 -7.43 -18.03 11.07
N VAL A 161 -7.57 -18.80 9.99
CA VAL A 161 -7.84 -20.24 10.06
C VAL A 161 -6.85 -20.94 9.13
N LEU A 162 -6.16 -21.95 9.64
CA LEU A 162 -5.29 -22.82 8.85
C LEU A 162 -6.10 -24.04 8.41
N VAL A 163 -6.05 -24.32 7.12
CA VAL A 163 -6.80 -25.38 6.43
C VAL A 163 -5.79 -26.31 5.76
N ASN A 164 -5.91 -27.62 5.97
CA ASN A 164 -4.96 -28.61 5.42
C ASN A 164 -5.37 -29.09 4.02
N GLU A 165 -6.54 -28.69 3.57
CA GLU A 165 -7.14 -29.07 2.31
C GLU A 165 -6.60 -28.18 1.17
N THR A 166 -6.31 -28.81 0.04
CA THR A 166 -5.82 -28.10 -1.17
C THR A 166 -6.94 -27.60 -2.05
N ASN A 167 -8.17 -28.11 -1.89
CA ASN A 167 -9.35 -27.67 -2.62
C ASN A 167 -10.54 -27.73 -1.67
N PHE A 168 -11.24 -26.62 -1.46
CA PHE A 168 -12.37 -26.56 -0.55
C PHE A 168 -13.27 -25.36 -0.86
N ASN A 169 -14.54 -25.48 -0.48
CA ASN A 169 -15.46 -24.34 -0.45
C ASN A 169 -15.58 -23.83 0.97
N PHE A 170 -15.67 -22.51 1.12
CA PHE A 170 -15.80 -21.93 2.44
C PHE A 170 -16.69 -20.70 2.51
N LYS A 171 -17.17 -20.40 3.72
CA LYS A 171 -17.98 -19.21 4.02
C LYS A 171 -17.40 -18.54 5.26
N VAL A 172 -17.29 -17.22 5.23
CA VAL A 172 -16.87 -16.43 6.40
C VAL A 172 -18.05 -15.59 6.85
N ASN A 173 -18.40 -15.69 8.14
CA ASN A 173 -19.49 -14.91 8.70
C ASN A 173 -19.19 -13.40 8.65
N GLY A 174 -20.18 -12.60 8.28
CA GLY A 174 -20.06 -11.14 8.15
C GLY A 174 -19.68 -10.63 6.77
N PHE A 175 -19.47 -11.51 5.79
CA PHE A 175 -19.28 -11.13 4.38
C PHE A 175 -20.55 -11.39 3.57
N SER A 176 -20.87 -10.49 2.63
CA SER A 176 -22.08 -10.59 1.79
C SER A 176 -22.03 -11.74 0.80
N GLU A 177 -20.83 -12.20 0.44
CA GLU A 177 -20.65 -13.35 -0.44
C GLU A 177 -20.94 -14.65 0.31
N ASN A 178 -21.87 -15.42 -0.24
CA ASN A 178 -22.38 -16.62 0.43
C ASN A 178 -21.45 -17.83 0.33
N SER A 179 -20.40 -17.79 -0.49
CA SER A 179 -19.41 -18.88 -0.63
C SER A 179 -18.19 -18.41 -1.41
N PHE A 180 -17.03 -18.87 -0.99
CA PHE A 180 -15.75 -18.74 -1.65
C PHE A 180 -15.27 -20.14 -2.05
N ASN A 181 -14.49 -20.22 -3.13
CA ASN A 181 -13.84 -21.44 -3.56
C ASN A 181 -12.34 -21.23 -3.54
N TYR A 182 -11.62 -22.18 -2.95
CA TYR A 182 -10.18 -22.20 -2.98
C TYR A 182 -9.70 -23.46 -3.69
N SER A 183 -8.70 -23.28 -4.54
CA SER A 183 -7.90 -24.33 -5.15
C SER A 183 -6.44 -23.94 -5.08
N LEU A 184 -5.61 -24.84 -4.55
CA LEU A 184 -4.16 -24.71 -4.58
C LEU A 184 -3.73 -24.66 -6.06
N PRO A 185 -2.88 -23.70 -6.45
CA PRO A 185 -2.45 -23.55 -7.84
C PRO A 185 -1.81 -24.83 -8.40
N ALA A 186 -2.11 -25.14 -9.67
CA ALA A 186 -1.63 -26.33 -10.36
C ALA A 186 -0.12 -26.27 -10.65
N VAL A 187 0.46 -27.38 -11.12
CA VAL A 187 1.91 -27.49 -11.36
C VAL A 187 2.44 -26.45 -12.36
N THR A 188 1.65 -26.09 -13.37
CA THR A 188 1.98 -25.11 -14.42
C THR A 188 1.40 -23.72 -14.12
N SER A 189 1.53 -23.25 -12.87
CA SER A 189 0.84 -22.04 -12.41
C SER A 189 1.27 -20.77 -13.12
N LYS A 190 0.36 -20.04 -13.74
CA LYS A 190 0.56 -18.63 -14.12
C LYS A 190 0.42 -17.77 -12.87
N PHE A 191 1.34 -16.86 -12.62
CA PHE A 191 1.21 -15.92 -11.49
C PHE A 191 1.44 -14.47 -11.90
N ILE A 192 1.01 -13.56 -11.04
CA ILE A 192 1.32 -12.14 -11.16
C ILE A 192 2.24 -11.69 -10.03
N VAL A 193 3.10 -10.72 -10.30
CA VAL A 193 3.90 -10.01 -9.31
C VAL A 193 3.43 -8.56 -9.27
N MET A 194 2.99 -8.11 -8.10
CA MET A 194 2.51 -6.75 -7.86
C MET A 194 2.71 -6.41 -6.37
N THR A 195 3.43 -5.33 -6.10
CA THR A 195 3.86 -4.96 -4.75
C THR A 195 3.77 -3.45 -4.57
N ASP A 196 3.94 -2.95 -3.34
CA ASP A 196 3.93 -1.51 -3.07
C ASP A 196 2.57 -0.89 -3.46
N ILE A 197 1.52 -1.54 -3.01
CA ILE A 197 0.13 -1.14 -3.27
C ILE A 197 -0.24 0.04 -2.39
N HIS A 198 0.34 0.16 -1.18
CA HIS A 198 0.17 1.31 -0.30
C HIS A 198 -1.29 1.66 0.06
N GLY A 199 -2.18 0.67 0.09
CA GLY A 199 -3.62 0.90 0.29
C GLY A 199 -4.33 1.50 -0.92
N ASN A 200 -3.71 1.54 -2.11
CA ASN A 200 -4.30 2.04 -3.34
C ASN A 200 -4.88 0.91 -4.19
N GLY A 201 -6.10 0.49 -3.86
CA GLY A 201 -6.81 -0.56 -4.59
C GLY A 201 -7.33 -0.18 -5.99
N LYS A 202 -7.07 1.05 -6.48
CA LYS A 202 -7.59 1.55 -7.78
C LYS A 202 -7.31 0.56 -8.92
N TYR A 203 -6.09 0.04 -8.99
CA TYR A 203 -5.63 -0.80 -10.09
C TYR A 203 -6.02 -2.26 -9.96
N LEU A 204 -6.37 -2.71 -8.76
CA LEU A 204 -6.74 -4.10 -8.51
C LEU A 204 -8.07 -4.47 -9.18
N ASN A 205 -9.00 -3.51 -9.31
CA ASN A 205 -10.29 -3.71 -9.97
C ASN A 205 -10.16 -4.02 -11.47
N ASN A 206 -9.09 -3.54 -12.11
CA ASN A 206 -8.87 -3.69 -13.55
C ASN A 206 -7.95 -4.87 -13.88
N MET A 207 -7.52 -5.64 -12.88
CA MET A 207 -6.67 -6.79 -13.12
C MET A 207 -7.45 -7.94 -13.75
N THR A 208 -6.91 -8.45 -14.86
CA THR A 208 -7.34 -9.72 -15.42
C THR A 208 -7.27 -10.81 -14.35
N GLN A 209 -8.28 -11.67 -14.29
CA GLN A 209 -8.33 -12.81 -13.36
C GLN A 209 -7.66 -14.07 -13.96
N ASP A 210 -7.04 -13.94 -15.14
CA ASP A 210 -6.24 -14.97 -15.79
C ASP A 210 -4.88 -15.09 -15.09
N TYR A 211 -4.88 -15.61 -13.87
CA TYR A 211 -3.71 -16.04 -13.11
C TYR A 211 -4.17 -17.00 -12.01
N ASP A 212 -3.26 -17.82 -11.50
CA ASP A 212 -3.56 -18.83 -10.49
C ASP A 212 -3.32 -18.30 -9.08
N PHE A 213 -2.27 -17.52 -8.88
CA PHE A 213 -1.99 -16.83 -7.63
C PHE A 213 -1.24 -15.50 -7.85
N ALA A 214 -1.22 -14.63 -6.83
CA ALA A 214 -0.42 -13.42 -6.82
C ALA A 214 0.75 -13.54 -5.85
N LEU A 215 1.93 -13.12 -6.30
CA LEU A 215 3.14 -12.99 -5.52
C LEU A 215 3.33 -11.52 -5.16
N LEU A 216 3.29 -11.21 -3.87
CA LEU A 216 3.40 -9.84 -3.38
C LEU A 216 4.72 -9.68 -2.60
N CYS A 217 5.49 -8.63 -2.88
CA CYS A 217 6.85 -8.45 -2.37
C CYS A 217 6.94 -7.49 -1.17
N GLY A 218 5.83 -6.90 -0.71
CA GLY A 218 5.78 -6.00 0.44
C GLY A 218 4.98 -4.73 0.17
N ASP A 219 4.91 -3.87 1.18
CA ASP A 219 4.27 -2.55 1.20
C ASP A 219 2.83 -2.57 0.68
N TYR A 220 2.03 -3.47 1.25
CA TYR A 220 0.58 -3.50 1.05
C TYR A 220 -0.08 -2.28 1.70
N SER A 221 0.51 -1.81 2.78
CA SER A 221 0.09 -0.65 3.55
C SER A 221 1.12 0.47 3.42
N SER A 222 0.72 1.72 3.71
CA SER A 222 1.66 2.85 3.82
C SER A 222 2.16 3.06 5.24
N GLY A 223 1.50 2.49 6.24
CA GLY A 223 1.87 2.63 7.64
C GLY A 223 1.51 1.43 8.50
N GLY A 224 1.22 0.26 7.91
CA GLY A 224 0.87 -0.93 8.67
C GLY A 224 -0.55 -0.91 9.24
N MET A 225 -1.44 -0.05 8.73
CA MET A 225 -2.80 0.08 9.24
C MET A 225 -3.78 -0.93 8.64
N ALA A 226 -4.70 -1.42 9.49
CA ALA A 226 -5.78 -2.31 9.08
C ALA A 226 -6.63 -1.76 7.92
N HIS A 227 -6.92 -0.44 7.88
CA HIS A 227 -7.71 0.16 6.80
C HIS A 227 -6.92 0.32 5.49
N GLU A 228 -5.59 0.29 5.54
CA GLU A 228 -4.76 0.32 4.34
C GLU A 228 -4.68 -1.07 3.74
N PHE A 229 -4.46 -2.09 4.59
CA PHE A 229 -4.60 -3.49 4.21
C PHE A 229 -5.98 -3.77 3.63
N SER A 230 -7.05 -3.20 4.20
CA SER A 230 -8.40 -3.39 3.67
C SER A 230 -8.52 -2.93 2.22
N ARG A 231 -7.96 -1.77 1.88
CA ARG A 231 -8.00 -1.25 0.51
C ARG A 231 -7.14 -2.07 -0.45
N SER A 232 -6.01 -2.60 0.01
CA SER A 232 -5.12 -3.45 -0.79
C SER A 232 -5.67 -4.86 -1.01
N PHE A 233 -6.36 -5.44 -0.02
CA PHE A 233 -6.83 -6.83 -0.10
C PHE A 233 -8.28 -6.98 -0.53
N LYS A 234 -9.07 -5.89 -0.59
CA LYS A 234 -10.49 -5.94 -0.95
C LYS A 234 -10.77 -6.72 -2.24
N GLN A 235 -9.87 -6.67 -3.21
CA GLN A 235 -10.02 -7.34 -4.51
C GLN A 235 -9.17 -8.62 -4.65
N MET A 236 -8.34 -8.95 -3.66
CA MET A 236 -7.45 -10.10 -3.70
C MET A 236 -8.08 -11.38 -3.14
N HIS A 237 -9.32 -11.34 -2.66
CA HIS A 237 -10.04 -12.52 -2.14
C HIS A 237 -10.33 -13.59 -3.21
N LYS A 238 -10.16 -13.27 -4.49
CA LYS A 238 -10.52 -14.16 -5.62
C LYS A 238 -9.47 -15.21 -5.93
N LYS A 239 -8.21 -14.99 -5.53
CA LYS A 239 -7.08 -15.83 -5.87
C LYS A 239 -6.12 -15.92 -4.68
N PRO A 240 -5.42 -17.06 -4.51
CA PRO A 240 -4.39 -17.16 -3.50
C PRO A 240 -3.33 -16.07 -3.64
N VAL A 241 -2.78 -15.67 -2.50
CA VAL A 241 -1.60 -14.81 -2.44
C VAL A 241 -0.46 -15.50 -1.69
N ILE A 242 0.77 -15.09 -2.00
CA ILE A 242 1.92 -15.28 -1.11
C ILE A 242 2.57 -13.92 -0.92
N MET A 243 2.95 -13.64 0.31
CA MET A 243 3.31 -12.30 0.75
C MET A 243 4.70 -12.34 1.38
N ALA A 244 5.59 -11.47 0.90
CA ALA A 244 6.73 -11.00 1.67
C ALA A 244 6.28 -9.89 2.64
N VAL A 245 7.20 -9.34 3.43
CA VAL A 245 6.95 -8.20 4.31
C VAL A 245 7.74 -7.00 3.79
N GLY A 246 7.06 -5.86 3.60
CA GLY A 246 7.72 -4.61 3.27
C GLY A 246 8.06 -3.76 4.50
N ASN A 247 8.83 -2.69 4.30
CA ASN A 247 9.21 -1.79 5.40
C ASN A 247 8.00 -1.05 5.98
N HIS A 248 7.00 -0.73 5.17
CA HIS A 248 5.78 -0.08 5.66
C HIS A 248 4.85 -1.06 6.38
N ASP A 249 4.84 -2.33 5.97
CA ASP A 249 4.05 -3.36 6.64
C ASP A 249 4.60 -3.68 8.03
N ALA A 250 5.92 -3.72 8.17
CA ALA A 250 6.63 -3.99 9.43
C ALA A 250 6.40 -2.93 10.51
N LEU A 251 5.87 -1.75 10.16
CA LEU A 251 5.50 -0.71 11.13
C LEU A 251 4.21 -1.06 11.91
N GLY A 252 3.41 -1.99 11.39
CA GLY A 252 2.12 -2.35 11.96
C GLY A 252 2.03 -3.81 12.40
N ASP A 253 0.79 -4.30 12.42
CA ASP A 253 0.43 -5.63 12.91
C ASP A 253 0.58 -6.73 11.82
N ILE A 254 1.57 -6.64 10.93
CA ILE A 254 1.75 -7.60 9.83
C ILE A 254 1.94 -9.04 10.32
N ASP A 255 2.54 -9.24 11.49
CA ASP A 255 2.68 -10.56 12.13
C ASP A 255 1.32 -11.20 12.49
N LYS A 256 0.27 -10.37 12.66
CA LYS A 256 -1.11 -10.86 12.87
C LYS A 256 -1.79 -11.22 11.55
N LEU A 257 -1.30 -10.68 10.44
CA LEU A 257 -1.79 -10.96 9.09
C LEU A 257 -1.17 -12.22 8.51
N VAL A 258 0.12 -12.43 8.75
CA VAL A 258 0.85 -13.55 8.18
C VAL A 258 1.43 -14.40 9.30
N THR A 259 0.86 -15.60 9.51
CA THR A 259 1.31 -16.49 10.59
C THR A 259 2.52 -17.32 10.14
N ARG A 260 3.60 -16.66 9.68
CA ARG A 260 4.84 -17.30 9.25
C ARG A 260 6.06 -16.40 9.53
N GLN A 261 7.25 -16.98 9.50
CA GLN A 261 8.51 -16.24 9.63
C GLN A 261 8.74 -15.34 8.41
N THR A 262 9.50 -14.24 8.57
CA THR A 262 9.81 -13.32 7.46
C THR A 262 10.69 -13.95 6.40
N ASN A 263 11.61 -14.84 6.82
CA ASN A 263 12.39 -15.69 5.91
C ASN A 263 11.73 -17.06 5.85
N PHE A 264 11.28 -17.48 4.68
CA PHE A 264 10.62 -18.79 4.51
C PHE A 264 10.73 -19.29 3.07
N TYR A 265 10.57 -20.61 2.92
CA TYR A 265 10.48 -21.28 1.63
C TYR A 265 9.04 -21.75 1.40
N GLN A 266 8.54 -21.56 0.18
CA GLN A 266 7.25 -22.07 -0.26
C GLN A 266 7.42 -22.84 -1.56
N LYS A 267 6.84 -24.03 -1.62
CA LYS A 267 6.70 -24.80 -2.87
C LYS A 267 5.31 -24.61 -3.46
N ILE A 268 5.23 -24.38 -4.77
CA ILE A 268 3.96 -24.38 -5.52
C ILE A 268 4.18 -25.18 -6.79
N GLY A 269 3.52 -26.32 -6.91
CA GLY A 269 3.76 -27.22 -8.01
C GLY A 269 5.22 -27.70 -8.05
N GLN A 270 5.89 -27.46 -9.16
CA GLN A 270 7.31 -27.76 -9.38
C GLN A 270 8.23 -26.56 -9.09
N ASN A 271 7.71 -25.45 -8.56
CA ASN A 271 8.48 -24.23 -8.39
C ASN A 271 8.71 -23.89 -6.91
N GLY A 272 9.92 -23.47 -6.58
CA GLY A 272 10.34 -23.03 -5.26
C GLY A 272 10.41 -21.51 -5.14
N TYR A 273 9.98 -20.98 -4.01
CA TYR A 273 9.98 -19.55 -3.73
C TYR A 273 10.65 -19.30 -2.36
N TYR A 274 11.78 -18.62 -2.38
CA TYR A 274 12.48 -18.20 -1.16
C TYR A 274 12.17 -16.74 -0.86
N PHE A 275 11.55 -16.49 0.28
CA PHE A 275 11.26 -15.15 0.78
C PHE A 275 12.35 -14.76 1.76
N ILE A 276 12.93 -13.58 1.57
CA ILE A 276 13.95 -13.02 2.45
C ILE A 276 13.58 -11.59 2.86
N TYR A 277 13.91 -11.25 4.10
CA TYR A 277 13.68 -9.93 4.67
C TYR A 277 14.99 -9.35 5.21
N VAL A 278 15.40 -8.22 4.66
CA VAL A 278 16.72 -7.61 4.91
C VAL A 278 16.65 -6.19 5.46
N LEU A 279 15.45 -5.68 5.75
CA LEU A 279 15.22 -4.29 6.14
C LEU A 279 15.18 -4.14 7.67
N ASN A 280 15.53 -2.96 8.16
CA ASN A 280 15.34 -2.63 9.56
C ASN A 280 13.86 -2.67 9.97
N THR A 281 13.62 -2.83 11.26
CA THR A 281 12.26 -2.81 11.84
C THR A 281 12.05 -1.65 12.81
N ASP A 282 13.07 -0.81 13.04
CA ASP A 282 12.92 0.37 13.87
C ASP A 282 12.21 1.50 13.11
N LEU A 283 11.41 2.28 13.84
CA LEU A 283 10.55 3.32 13.26
C LEU A 283 11.31 4.35 12.42
N PHE A 284 12.57 4.64 12.73
CA PHE A 284 13.33 5.73 12.10
C PHE A 284 14.17 5.27 10.90
N HIS A 285 14.48 3.97 10.82
CA HIS A 285 15.32 3.40 9.78
C HIS A 285 14.70 2.21 9.05
N HIS A 286 13.41 1.91 9.24
CA HIS A 286 12.70 0.79 8.62
C HIS A 286 12.92 0.65 7.10
N SER A 287 13.13 1.75 6.37
CA SER A 287 13.44 1.73 4.93
C SER A 287 14.93 1.46 4.59
N ARG A 288 15.79 1.20 5.57
CA ARG A 288 17.22 0.92 5.37
C ARG A 288 17.50 -0.56 5.53
N VAL A 289 18.39 -1.07 4.69
CA VAL A 289 18.95 -2.42 4.84
C VAL A 289 19.67 -2.54 6.18
N ASN A 290 19.50 -3.69 6.82
CA ASN A 290 20.19 -4.10 8.03
C ASN A 290 21.17 -5.24 7.68
N GLU A 291 22.47 -5.04 7.89
CA GLU A 291 23.50 -6.03 7.51
C GLU A 291 23.33 -7.37 8.24
N SER A 292 22.98 -7.37 9.54
CA SER A 292 22.70 -8.62 10.28
C SER A 292 21.54 -9.41 9.67
N ARG A 293 20.49 -8.71 9.21
CA ARG A 293 19.36 -9.37 8.53
C ARG A 293 19.71 -9.84 7.12
N VAL A 294 20.61 -9.14 6.43
CA VAL A 294 21.20 -9.64 5.18
C VAL A 294 21.93 -10.95 5.46
N ASP A 295 22.77 -11.01 6.48
CA ASP A 295 23.52 -12.21 6.84
C ASP A 295 22.57 -13.37 7.20
N GLU A 296 21.54 -13.12 8.01
CA GLU A 296 20.48 -14.09 8.32
C GLU A 296 19.74 -14.59 7.07
N ALA A 297 19.44 -13.69 6.12
CA ALA A 297 18.79 -14.03 4.86
C ALA A 297 19.69 -14.92 3.98
N ILE A 298 20.97 -14.57 3.84
CA ILE A 298 21.93 -15.37 3.07
C ILE A 298 22.14 -16.74 3.73
N GLN A 299 22.30 -16.79 5.05
CA GLN A 299 22.42 -18.04 5.78
C GLN A 299 21.16 -18.90 5.63
N PHE A 300 19.98 -18.29 5.67
CA PHE A 300 18.71 -18.97 5.41
C PHE A 300 18.69 -19.59 4.01
N LEU A 301 19.07 -18.84 2.97
CA LEU A 301 19.15 -19.35 1.59
C LEU A 301 20.13 -20.52 1.49
N GLN A 302 21.36 -20.36 1.98
CA GLN A 302 22.39 -21.40 1.98
C GLN A 302 21.91 -22.68 2.67
N TYR A 303 21.30 -22.55 3.86
CA TYR A 303 20.85 -23.70 4.62
C TYR A 303 19.65 -24.38 3.99
N ASN A 304 18.69 -23.64 3.44
CA ASN A 304 17.40 -24.18 2.98
C ASN A 304 17.36 -24.49 1.49
N LEU A 305 18.44 -24.27 0.74
CA LEU A 305 18.50 -24.55 -0.69
C LEU A 305 18.18 -26.01 -1.03
N HIS A 306 18.54 -26.93 -0.12
CA HIS A 306 18.24 -28.34 -0.24
C HIS A 306 16.72 -28.65 -0.30
N LEU A 307 15.86 -27.79 0.26
CA LEU A 307 14.40 -27.94 0.17
C LEU A 307 13.90 -27.87 -1.27
N SER A 308 14.64 -27.17 -2.14
CA SER A 308 14.33 -27.00 -3.56
C SER A 308 15.05 -27.99 -4.48
N GLN A 309 15.64 -29.07 -3.96
CA GLN A 309 16.38 -30.05 -4.79
C GLN A 309 15.57 -30.61 -5.97
N ASN A 310 14.25 -30.72 -5.82
CA ASN A 310 13.35 -31.24 -6.84
C ASN A 310 12.48 -30.16 -7.51
N ASP A 311 12.82 -28.89 -7.34
CA ASP A 311 12.12 -27.80 -8.01
C ASP A 311 12.73 -27.54 -9.40
N GLU A 312 11.89 -27.32 -10.39
CA GLU A 312 12.31 -26.98 -11.76
C GLU A 312 12.82 -25.54 -11.86
N ASN A 313 12.17 -24.64 -11.13
CA ASN A 313 12.50 -23.21 -11.10
C ASN A 313 12.47 -22.69 -9.67
N ILE A 314 13.47 -21.88 -9.34
CA ILE A 314 13.61 -21.23 -8.04
C ILE A 314 13.49 -19.72 -8.25
N PHE A 315 12.65 -19.10 -7.43
CA PHE A 315 12.47 -17.66 -7.37
C PHE A 315 12.88 -17.16 -5.99
N ILE A 316 13.56 -16.02 -5.95
CA ILE A 316 13.87 -15.31 -4.70
C ILE A 316 12.97 -14.08 -4.63
N VAL A 317 12.44 -13.79 -3.45
CA VAL A 317 11.50 -12.70 -3.21
C VAL A 317 11.99 -11.89 -2.03
N SER A 318 12.20 -10.59 -2.25
CA SER A 318 12.71 -9.66 -1.24
C SER A 318 12.04 -8.32 -1.44
N HIS A 319 11.58 -7.64 -0.39
CA HIS A 319 11.04 -6.29 -0.58
C HIS A 319 12.11 -5.34 -1.12
N GLN A 320 13.28 -5.33 -0.48
CA GLN A 320 14.44 -4.58 -0.95
C GLN A 320 14.97 -5.19 -2.25
N ALA A 321 15.18 -4.34 -3.25
CA ALA A 321 15.80 -4.72 -4.52
C ALA A 321 17.30 -4.96 -4.38
N VAL A 322 17.80 -5.97 -5.10
CA VAL A 322 19.25 -6.22 -5.31
C VAL A 322 19.83 -5.17 -6.24
N TYR A 323 19.17 -4.96 -7.39
CA TYR A 323 19.48 -3.90 -8.35
C TYR A 323 18.25 -3.02 -8.54
N SER A 324 18.42 -1.71 -8.62
CA SER A 324 17.30 -0.80 -8.88
C SER A 324 17.74 0.52 -9.52
N THR A 325 16.94 1.01 -10.47
CA THR A 325 17.09 2.37 -11.02
C THR A 325 16.29 3.43 -10.25
N GLY A 326 15.57 3.03 -9.20
CA GLY A 326 14.72 3.91 -8.39
C GLY A 326 15.47 4.76 -7.36
N ASN A 327 14.71 5.44 -6.51
CA ASN A 327 15.22 6.41 -5.54
C ASN A 327 16.19 5.79 -4.54
N PHE A 328 15.90 4.60 -4.04
CA PHE A 328 16.75 3.90 -3.08
C PHE A 328 17.96 3.27 -3.78
N GLY A 329 17.78 2.72 -4.98
CA GLY A 329 18.84 2.14 -5.78
C GLY A 329 19.39 0.83 -5.18
N SER A 330 20.53 0.38 -5.70
CA SER A 330 21.21 -0.80 -5.17
C SER A 330 21.87 -0.50 -3.82
N VAL A 331 21.84 -1.45 -2.89
CA VAL A 331 22.57 -1.35 -1.61
C VAL A 331 23.77 -2.29 -1.67
N GLN A 332 24.97 -1.73 -1.65
CA GLN A 332 26.22 -2.46 -1.93
C GLN A 332 26.39 -3.73 -1.08
N TYR A 333 26.16 -3.68 0.23
CA TYR A 333 26.32 -4.85 1.10
C TYR A 333 25.38 -5.99 0.68
N PHE A 334 24.08 -5.71 0.56
CA PHE A 334 23.08 -6.70 0.14
C PHE A 334 23.35 -7.22 -1.27
N THR A 335 23.73 -6.33 -2.18
CA THR A 335 24.06 -6.66 -3.57
C THR A 335 25.23 -7.64 -3.65
N ASN A 336 26.32 -7.32 -2.97
CA ASN A 336 27.52 -8.16 -2.93
C ASN A 336 27.25 -9.52 -2.28
N ALA A 337 26.47 -9.55 -1.20
CA ALA A 337 26.13 -10.79 -0.50
C ALA A 337 25.27 -11.71 -1.38
N MET A 338 24.28 -11.15 -2.11
CA MET A 338 23.46 -11.89 -3.06
C MET A 338 24.26 -12.37 -4.28
N GLU A 339 25.13 -11.52 -4.86
CA GLU A 339 26.01 -11.92 -5.97
C GLU A 339 26.94 -13.06 -5.55
N LYS A 340 27.55 -12.96 -4.37
CA LYS A 340 28.39 -14.02 -3.81
C LYS A 340 27.61 -15.32 -3.65
N PHE A 341 26.42 -15.27 -3.04
CA PHE A 341 25.56 -16.44 -2.88
C PHE A 341 25.24 -17.11 -4.22
N LEU A 342 24.81 -16.34 -5.22
CA LEU A 342 24.44 -16.86 -6.55
C LEU A 342 25.64 -17.44 -7.30
N ASN A 343 26.83 -16.84 -7.17
CA ASN A 343 28.06 -17.34 -7.79
C ASN A 343 28.54 -18.64 -7.12
N GLU A 344 28.42 -18.77 -5.80
CA GLU A 344 28.90 -19.95 -5.06
C GLU A 344 28.01 -21.19 -5.25
N HIS A 345 26.71 -21.00 -5.51
CA HIS A 345 25.75 -22.10 -5.57
C HIS A 345 25.36 -22.46 -7.01
N GLU A 346 25.95 -21.79 -8.01
CA GLU A 346 25.82 -22.01 -9.47
C GLU A 346 24.44 -22.58 -9.87
N HIS A 347 23.38 -21.93 -9.39
CA HIS A 347 22.04 -22.45 -9.59
C HIS A 347 21.47 -21.93 -10.89
N ASP A 348 21.72 -22.68 -11.94
CA ASP A 348 21.01 -22.55 -13.22
C ASP A 348 19.49 -22.55 -13.04
N ARG A 349 18.99 -23.12 -11.93
CA ARG A 349 17.57 -23.17 -11.56
C ARG A 349 17.03 -21.90 -10.91
N ILE A 350 17.87 -20.98 -10.42
CA ILE A 350 17.39 -19.67 -9.95
C ILE A 350 17.09 -18.82 -11.17
N ARG A 351 15.80 -18.53 -11.40
CA ARG A 351 15.34 -17.89 -12.64
C ARG A 351 15.15 -16.39 -12.48
N ALA A 352 14.63 -15.97 -11.34
CA ALA A 352 14.40 -14.56 -11.07
C ALA A 352 14.43 -14.20 -9.58
N VAL A 353 14.80 -12.96 -9.31
CA VAL A 353 14.61 -12.26 -8.05
C VAL A 353 13.52 -11.21 -8.24
N PHE A 354 12.46 -11.27 -7.44
CA PHE A 354 11.37 -10.29 -7.45
C PHE A 354 11.45 -9.39 -6.23
N SER A 355 11.28 -8.09 -6.45
CA SER A 355 11.34 -7.07 -5.41
C SER A 355 10.37 -5.93 -5.58
N GLY A 356 10.27 -5.08 -4.55
CA GLY A 356 9.48 -3.86 -4.49
C GLY A 356 10.34 -2.67 -4.07
N HIS A 357 9.85 -1.91 -3.09
CA HIS A 357 10.51 -0.81 -2.36
C HIS A 357 10.78 0.46 -3.18
N ASP A 358 11.38 0.31 -4.36
CA ASP A 358 11.50 1.40 -5.31
C ASP A 358 10.24 1.48 -6.18
N HIS A 359 9.54 2.61 -6.11
CA HIS A 359 8.22 2.78 -6.76
C HIS A 359 8.31 3.01 -8.28
N LEU A 360 8.84 2.03 -9.00
CA LEU A 360 8.91 1.95 -10.45
C LEU A 360 9.03 0.48 -10.87
N PHE A 361 8.99 0.24 -12.18
CA PHE A 361 9.45 -1.03 -12.72
C PHE A 361 10.93 -0.93 -13.11
N SER A 362 11.74 -1.94 -12.79
CA SER A 362 13.06 -2.16 -13.39
C SER A 362 13.30 -3.62 -13.70
N ALA A 363 14.01 -3.91 -14.79
CA ALA A 363 14.50 -5.22 -15.14
C ALA A 363 16.02 -5.19 -15.36
N PHE A 364 16.70 -6.19 -14.82
CA PHE A 364 18.12 -6.47 -15.04
C PHE A 364 18.30 -7.94 -15.37
N LYS A 365 19.39 -8.29 -16.06
CA LYS A 365 19.78 -9.70 -16.28
C LYS A 365 21.26 -9.88 -16.07
N ARG A 366 21.65 -10.72 -15.11
CA ARG A 366 23.04 -11.03 -14.80
C ARG A 366 23.17 -12.50 -14.41
N ASN A 367 24.21 -13.18 -14.89
CA ASN A 367 24.46 -14.60 -14.64
C ASN A 367 23.22 -15.49 -14.87
N ASN A 368 22.51 -15.25 -15.97
CA ASN A 368 21.28 -15.95 -16.35
C ASN A 368 20.08 -15.79 -15.37
N VAL A 369 20.19 -14.92 -14.37
CA VAL A 369 19.11 -14.57 -13.43
C VAL A 369 18.50 -13.23 -13.82
N TYR A 370 17.17 -13.18 -13.87
CA TYR A 370 16.45 -11.90 -13.98
C TYR A 370 16.28 -11.25 -12.62
N TYR A 371 16.40 -9.93 -12.55
CA TYR A 371 16.08 -9.16 -11.35
C TYR A 371 15.01 -8.15 -11.72
N PHE A 372 13.86 -8.24 -11.04
CA PHE A 372 12.72 -7.38 -11.29
C PHE A 372 12.39 -6.55 -10.05
N VAL A 373 12.35 -5.24 -10.22
CA VAL A 373 11.73 -4.30 -9.29
C VAL A 373 10.29 -4.10 -9.77
N ASN A 374 9.32 -4.41 -8.93
CA ASN A 374 7.88 -4.38 -9.22
C ASN A 374 7.14 -3.39 -8.30
N GLY A 375 7.83 -2.39 -7.74
CA GLY A 375 7.31 -1.47 -6.71
C GLY A 375 6.26 -0.46 -7.18
N ALA A 376 5.70 -0.63 -8.38
CA ALA A 376 4.72 0.29 -8.95
C ALA A 376 3.29 -0.25 -8.91
N GLY A 377 2.89 -0.96 -7.84
CA GLY A 377 1.55 -1.54 -7.72
C GLY A 377 0.47 -0.54 -7.29
N GLY A 378 0.82 0.55 -6.61
CA GLY A 378 -0.18 1.53 -6.16
C GLY A 378 0.36 2.76 -5.43
N GLY A 379 1.57 2.67 -4.86
CA GLY A 379 2.29 3.79 -4.28
C GLY A 379 2.63 4.90 -5.28
N PRO A 380 3.01 6.11 -4.84
CA PRO A 380 3.41 7.18 -5.75
C PRO A 380 4.60 6.75 -6.59
N VAL A 381 4.45 6.72 -7.92
CA VAL A 381 5.54 6.33 -8.82
C VAL A 381 6.62 7.40 -8.85
N ASN A 382 7.87 6.97 -8.82
CA ASN A 382 9.03 7.85 -8.85
C ASN A 382 9.65 7.89 -10.26
N LYS A 383 10.12 9.06 -10.67
CA LYS A 383 10.98 9.17 -11.86
C LYS A 383 12.20 8.27 -11.69
N VAL A 384 12.69 7.73 -12.80
CA VAL A 384 13.92 6.94 -12.77
C VAL A 384 15.07 7.83 -12.30
N GLY A 385 16.04 7.29 -11.56
CA GLY A 385 17.26 8.00 -11.20
C GLY A 385 17.09 9.29 -10.40
N HIS A 386 15.96 9.54 -9.72
CA HIS A 386 15.66 10.85 -9.11
C HIS A 386 16.42 11.18 -7.80
N GLN A 387 17.62 10.63 -7.59
CA GLN A 387 18.45 10.99 -6.42
C GLN A 387 19.96 10.89 -6.66
N GLY A 388 20.65 11.98 -6.33
CA GLY A 388 22.10 12.03 -6.13
C GLY A 388 22.88 12.20 -7.43
N ASP A 389 23.80 11.28 -7.68
CA ASP A 389 24.62 11.16 -8.88
C ASP A 389 23.83 10.64 -10.10
N ARG A 390 22.58 10.22 -9.89
CA ARG A 390 21.63 9.82 -10.92
C ARG A 390 20.80 11.06 -11.27
N SER A 391 20.76 11.43 -12.56
CA SER A 391 20.06 12.63 -13.06
C SER A 391 19.17 12.34 -14.26
N TRP A 392 18.92 11.07 -14.53
CA TRP A 392 18.08 10.59 -15.61
C TRP A 392 16.61 10.84 -15.24
N GLU A 393 16.13 12.08 -15.23
CA GLU A 393 14.74 12.43 -14.91
C GLU A 393 13.72 11.98 -16.00
N GLU A 394 13.89 10.77 -16.49
CA GLU A 394 13.17 10.14 -17.59
C GLU A 394 12.03 9.26 -17.05
N ASP A 395 10.96 9.14 -17.85
CA ASP A 395 9.84 8.23 -17.56
C ASP A 395 10.15 6.79 -17.97
N GLU A 396 11.16 6.59 -18.82
CA GLU A 396 11.59 5.29 -19.32
C GLU A 396 13.11 5.28 -19.54
N LEU A 397 13.77 4.23 -19.06
CA LEU A 397 15.18 3.96 -19.38
C LEU A 397 15.28 2.58 -20.03
N SER A 398 16.18 2.45 -21.00
CA SER A 398 16.41 1.21 -21.73
C SER A 398 17.89 0.95 -21.96
N GLY A 399 18.26 -0.33 -21.93
CA GLY A 399 19.62 -0.82 -22.11
C GLY A 399 20.54 -0.58 -20.92
N PRO A 400 21.77 -1.14 -20.95
CA PRO A 400 22.79 -0.93 -19.94
C PRO A 400 23.02 0.56 -19.64
N GLN A 401 23.19 0.86 -18.36
CA GLN A 401 23.45 2.20 -17.84
C GLN A 401 24.85 2.25 -17.22
N PRO A 402 25.49 3.44 -17.14
CA PRO A 402 26.81 3.55 -16.54
C PRO A 402 26.75 3.30 -15.02
N VAL A 403 27.77 2.62 -14.51
CA VAL A 403 27.98 2.43 -13.06
C VAL A 403 28.85 3.60 -12.56
N THR A 404 28.24 4.54 -11.85
CA THR A 404 28.88 5.78 -11.36
C THR A 404 29.15 5.77 -9.85
N SER A 405 28.43 4.94 -9.10
CA SER A 405 28.56 4.80 -7.65
C SER A 405 28.08 3.44 -7.14
N SER A 406 28.20 3.23 -5.83
CA SER A 406 27.68 2.05 -5.13
C SER A 406 26.17 1.87 -5.21
N ARG A 407 25.40 2.94 -5.54
CA ARG A 407 23.94 2.85 -5.76
C ARG A 407 23.55 2.41 -7.17
N THR A 408 24.52 2.40 -8.09
CA THR A 408 24.34 2.03 -9.49
C THR A 408 24.94 0.66 -9.82
N ILE A 409 25.28 -0.15 -8.81
CA ILE A 409 25.77 -1.52 -9.03
C ILE A 409 24.70 -2.30 -9.80
N GLY A 410 25.14 -3.01 -10.84
CA GLY A 410 24.30 -3.79 -11.76
C GLY A 410 23.70 -2.99 -12.93
N TYR A 411 23.96 -1.69 -13.03
CA TYR A 411 23.41 -0.85 -14.12
C TYR A 411 23.92 -1.28 -15.51
N ASP A 412 25.13 -1.82 -15.58
CA ASP A 412 25.69 -2.46 -16.78
C ASP A 412 24.87 -3.68 -17.25
N SER A 413 24.07 -4.25 -16.36
CA SER A 413 23.15 -5.37 -16.62
C SER A 413 21.68 -4.93 -16.75
N HIS A 414 21.40 -3.62 -16.75
CA HIS A 414 20.05 -3.07 -16.87
C HIS A 414 19.43 -3.33 -18.25
N LEU A 415 18.14 -3.63 -18.27
CA LEU A 415 17.36 -3.87 -19.48
C LEU A 415 16.36 -2.74 -19.71
N ASN A 416 15.42 -2.53 -18.79
CA ASN A 416 14.35 -1.53 -18.94
C ASN A 416 13.85 -1.05 -17.58
N SER A 417 13.45 0.21 -17.50
CA SER A 417 12.72 0.78 -16.36
C SER A 417 11.56 1.66 -16.82
N TYR A 418 10.46 1.68 -16.07
CA TYR A 418 9.28 2.51 -16.36
C TYR A 418 8.75 3.20 -15.10
N THR A 419 8.49 4.50 -15.18
CA THR A 419 7.73 5.28 -14.19
C THR A 419 6.24 5.18 -14.49
N LYS A 420 5.70 3.96 -14.44
CA LYS A 420 4.28 3.66 -14.66
C LYS A 420 3.80 2.70 -13.58
N TYR A 421 2.51 2.70 -13.31
CA TYR A 421 1.90 1.64 -12.51
C TYR A 421 1.96 0.34 -13.30
N THR A 422 2.63 -0.68 -12.76
CA THR A 422 2.87 -1.93 -13.50
C THR A 422 2.60 -3.18 -12.68
N ARG A 423 2.33 -4.27 -13.38
CA ARG A 423 2.45 -5.64 -12.86
C ARG A 423 3.27 -6.49 -13.82
N THR A 424 3.87 -7.56 -13.29
CA THR A 424 4.54 -8.58 -14.10
C THR A 424 3.71 -9.86 -14.09
N GLU A 425 3.33 -10.36 -15.27
CA GLU A 425 2.69 -11.67 -15.42
C GLU A 425 3.76 -12.70 -15.76
N VAL A 426 3.84 -13.78 -14.99
CA VAL A 426 4.80 -14.87 -15.18
C VAL A 426 4.07 -16.09 -15.71
N LYS A 427 4.52 -16.59 -16.86
CA LYS A 427 3.94 -17.74 -17.55
C LYS A 427 5.00 -18.79 -17.81
N PHE A 428 4.69 -20.04 -17.48
CA PHE A 428 5.51 -21.18 -17.81
C PHE A 428 5.07 -21.74 -19.16
N ALA A 429 6.03 -21.97 -20.05
CA ALA A 429 5.84 -22.62 -21.34
C ALA A 429 6.91 -23.74 -21.48
N PRO A 430 6.71 -24.73 -22.37
CA PRO A 430 7.71 -25.75 -22.61
C PRO A 430 9.09 -25.13 -22.91
N GLY A 431 10.10 -25.46 -22.10
CA GLY A 431 11.48 -24.99 -22.24
C GLY A 431 11.74 -23.54 -21.86
N LYS A 432 10.73 -22.77 -21.39
CA LYS A 432 10.93 -21.35 -21.05
C LYS A 432 9.93 -20.75 -20.07
N ILE A 433 10.36 -19.70 -19.38
CA ILE A 433 9.51 -18.79 -18.61
C ILE A 433 9.38 -17.47 -19.35
N VAL A 434 8.17 -16.93 -19.40
CA VAL A 434 7.84 -15.64 -20.04
C VAL A 434 7.36 -14.66 -18.98
N TYR A 435 8.02 -13.51 -18.88
CA TYR A 435 7.67 -12.41 -17.98
C TYR A 435 7.08 -11.27 -18.80
N VAL A 436 5.79 -10.99 -18.66
CA VAL A 436 5.08 -9.94 -19.40
C VAL A 436 4.80 -8.77 -18.48
N VAL A 437 5.43 -7.63 -18.73
CA VAL A 437 5.21 -6.41 -17.96
C VAL A 437 4.05 -5.65 -18.58
N ARG A 438 3.05 -5.31 -17.77
CA ARG A 438 1.87 -4.56 -18.22
C ARG A 438 1.71 -3.29 -17.43
N ASP A 439 1.28 -2.25 -18.13
CA ASP A 439 0.72 -1.05 -17.54
C ASP A 439 -0.63 -1.37 -16.87
N LEU A 440 -0.78 -1.03 -15.61
CA LEU A 440 -1.99 -1.26 -14.83
C LEU A 440 -3.15 -0.33 -15.23
N GLU A 441 -2.86 0.83 -15.79
CA GLU A 441 -3.89 1.78 -16.23
C GLU A 441 -4.49 1.37 -17.58
N THR A 442 -3.64 1.03 -18.54
CA THR A 442 -4.06 0.75 -19.92
C THR A 442 -4.11 -0.74 -20.26
N ASN A 443 -3.61 -1.61 -19.40
CA ASN A 443 -3.42 -3.05 -19.62
C ASN A 443 -2.51 -3.40 -20.82
N LYS A 444 -1.86 -2.40 -21.43
CA LYS A 444 -0.93 -2.59 -22.54
C LYS A 444 0.31 -3.33 -22.08
N VAL A 445 0.81 -4.22 -22.93
CA VAL A 445 2.13 -4.84 -22.73
C VAL A 445 3.18 -3.76 -22.94
N LEU A 446 4.01 -3.53 -21.92
CA LEU A 446 5.15 -2.63 -22.00
C LEU A 446 6.38 -3.39 -22.50
N ASN A 447 6.60 -4.61 -22.00
CA ASN A 447 7.72 -5.45 -22.41
C ASN A 447 7.45 -6.94 -22.16
N THR A 448 8.26 -7.81 -22.77
CA THR A 448 8.24 -9.25 -22.55
C THR A 448 9.66 -9.79 -22.49
N PHE A 449 10.01 -10.41 -21.37
CA PHE A 449 11.29 -11.09 -21.16
C PHE A 449 11.09 -12.60 -21.24
N GLN A 450 12.11 -13.34 -21.69
CA GLN A 450 12.08 -14.80 -21.78
C GLN A 450 13.33 -15.39 -21.13
N GLN A 451 13.14 -16.43 -20.33
CA GLN A 451 14.20 -17.21 -19.71
C GLN A 451 14.09 -18.65 -20.19
N THR A 452 15.12 -19.17 -20.85
CA THR A 452 15.20 -20.60 -21.19
C THR A 452 15.40 -21.41 -19.91
N THR A 453 14.73 -22.55 -19.81
CA THR A 453 14.82 -23.45 -18.64
C THR A 453 15.73 -24.66 -18.85
N GLU A 454 16.17 -24.89 -20.09
CA GLU A 454 17.12 -25.95 -20.49
C GLU A 454 18.55 -25.72 -19.97
#